data_AF-B4VMF5-F1
#
_entry.id   AF-B4VMF5-F1
#
_cell.length_a   1.000
_cell.length_b   1.000
_cell.length_c   1.000
_cell.angle_alpha   90.00
_cell.angle_beta   90.00
_cell.angle_gamma   90.00
#
_symmetry.space_group_name_H-M   'P 1'
#
loop_
_entity.id
_entity.type
_entity.pdbx_description
1 polymer ?
#
loop_
_entity_poly.entity_id
_entity_poly.type
_entity_poly.pdbx_seq_one_letter_code
_entity_poly.pdbx_strand_id
1 'polypeptide(L)' 'MKLPESRNAYKPDTWIQVKGTMMTETLQDKRQLVIDASEIETVPEPDNPYYY' A
#
# COMPACT_ATOMS: atom_id res chain seq x y z
N MET A 1 5.43 3.91 4.98
CA MET A 1 5.10 2.47 4.94
C MET A 1 6.36 1.72 4.58
N LYS A 2 6.65 0.65 5.32
CA LYS A 2 7.75 -0.25 4.99
C LYS A 2 7.19 -1.39 4.15
N LEU A 3 7.80 -1.61 2.99
CA LEU A 3 7.37 -2.60 2.01
C LEU A 3 8.34 -3.78 1.99
N PRO A 4 7.86 -5.02 1.86
CA PRO A 4 8.73 -6.18 1.66
C PRO A 4 9.40 -6.16 0.27
N GLU A 5 8.78 -5.48 -0.70
CA GLU A 5 9.23 -5.39 -2.09
C GLU A 5 9.48 -3.93 -2.52
N SER A 6 10.02 -3.75 -3.73
CA SER A 6 10.24 -2.43 -4.30
C SER A 6 8.93 -1.66 -4.48
N ARG A 7 8.92 -0.36 -4.15
CA ARG A 7 7.78 0.55 -4.38
C ARG A 7 7.30 0.56 -5.84
N ASN A 8 8.17 0.22 -6.78
CA ASN A 8 7.86 0.14 -8.21
C ASN A 8 6.86 -0.97 -8.56
N ALA A 9 6.68 -1.97 -7.68
CA ALA A 9 5.68 -3.02 -7.86
C ALA A 9 4.24 -2.49 -7.82
N TYR A 10 4.02 -1.34 -7.18
CA TYR A 10 2.71 -0.71 -7.07
C TYR A 10 2.71 0.56 -7.91
N LYS A 11 1.92 0.65 -8.98
CA LYS A 11 1.90 1.87 -9.78
C LYS A 11 1.19 3.01 -9.01
N PRO A 12 1.48 4.28 -9.33
CA PRO A 12 0.60 5.37 -8.93
C PRO A 12 -0.83 5.10 -9.41
N ASP A 13 -1.83 5.58 -8.67
CA ASP A 13 -3.25 5.39 -9.01
C ASP A 13 -3.69 3.92 -9.06
N THR A 14 -3.26 3.12 -8.08
CA THR A 14 -3.68 1.72 -7.92
C THR A 14 -4.31 1.55 -6.54
N TRP A 15 -5.42 0.82 -6.49
CA TRP A 15 -6.07 0.46 -5.24
C TRP A 15 -5.41 -0.79 -4.67
N ILE A 16 -4.91 -0.68 -3.44
CA ILE A 16 -4.33 -1.80 -2.71
C ILE A 16 -4.88 -1.87 -1.29
N GLN A 17 -5.13 -3.08 -0.82
CA GLN A 17 -5.39 -3.38 0.57
C GLN A 17 -4.08 -3.73 1.26
N VAL A 18 -3.81 -3.10 2.40
CA VAL A 18 -2.57 -3.29 3.16
C VAL A 18 -2.92 -3.78 4.56
N LYS A 19 -2.29 -4.89 4.96
CA LYS A 19 -2.35 -5.41 6.32
C LYS A 19 -0.95 -5.43 6.93
N GLY A 20 -0.87 -4.97 8.17
CA GLY A 20 0.40 -4.80 8.86
C GLY A 20 0.25 -4.18 10.24
N THR A 21 1.38 -3.93 10.88
CA THR A 21 1.43 -3.33 12.22
C THR A 21 1.80 -1.85 12.14
N MET A 22 1.10 -1.00 12.89
CA MET A 22 1.47 0.41 13.04
C MET A 22 2.66 0.55 14.00
N MET A 23 3.69 1.27 13.56
CA MET A 23 4.88 1.57 14.37
C MET A 23 5.45 2.94 14.00
N THR A 24 6.34 3.49 14.83
CA THR A 24 7.06 4.72 14.49
C THR A 24 8.45 4.42 13.96
N GLU A 25 8.83 5.04 12.86
CA GLU A 25 10.15 4.88 12.23
C GLU A 25 10.74 6.25 11.85
N THR A 26 12.07 6.34 11.79
CA THR A 26 12.77 7.56 11.34
C THR A 26 13.15 7.38 9.88
N LEU A 27 12.51 8.16 9.00
CA LEU A 27 12.80 8.16 7.56
C LEU A 27 13.19 9.59 7.15
N GLN A 28 14.32 9.73 6.45
CA GLN A 28 14.89 11.03 6.08
C GLN A 28 15.01 11.99 7.29
N ASP A 29 15.56 11.46 8.40
CA ASP A 29 15.74 12.17 9.68
C ASP A 29 14.45 12.69 10.34
N LYS A 30 13.29 12.20 9.90
CA LYS A 30 11.97 12.55 10.45
C LYS A 30 11.29 11.33 11.04
N ARG A 31 10.84 11.43 12.30
CA ARG A 31 10.03 10.39 12.94
C ARG A 31 8.59 10.46 12.41
N GLN A 32 8.09 9.36 11.89
CA GLN A 32 6.75 9.26 11.35
C GLN A 32 6.08 7.94 11.72
N LEU A 33 4.75 7.95 11.79
CA LEU A 33 3.96 6.73 11.91
C LEU A 33 3.99 6.01 10.56
N VAL A 34 4.35 4.73 10.60
CA VAL A 34 4.42 3.86 9.44
C VAL A 34 3.65 2.58 9.70
N ILE A 35 3.20 1.95 8.63
CA ILE A 35 2.72 0.57 8.63
C ILE A 35 3.90 -0.30 8.20
N ASP A 36 4.27 -1.27 9.04
CA ASP A 36 5.13 -2.39 8.69
C ASP A 36 4.26 -3.47 8.05
N ALA A 37 4.33 -3.58 6.73
CA ALA A 37 3.39 -4.36 5.93
C ALA A 37 3.74 -5.84 5.94
N SER A 38 2.78 -6.67 6.36
CA SER A 38 2.91 -8.13 6.30
C SER A 38 2.25 -8.73 5.05
N GLU A 39 1.26 -8.03 4.49
CA GLU A 39 0.45 -8.52 3.36
C GLU A 39 -0.11 -7.35 2.58
N ILE A 40 -0.08 -7.45 1.24
CA ILE A 40 -0.56 -6.43 0.31
C ILE A 40 -1.33 -7.12 -0.82
N GLU A 41 -2.58 -6.72 -1.02
CA GLU A 41 -3.46 -7.27 -2.04
C GLU A 41 -3.89 -6.16 -3.01
N THR A 42 -3.98 -6.48 -4.29
CA THR A 42 -4.52 -5.52 -5.28
C THR A 42 -6.03 -5.58 -5.22
N VAL A 43 -6.67 -4.41 -5.15
CA VAL A 43 -8.12 -4.29 -5.24
C VAL A 43 -8.46 -4.06 -6.71
N PRO A 44 -9.20 -4.97 -7.36
CA PRO A 44 -9.59 -4.78 -8.75
C PRO A 44 -10.54 -3.58 -8.88
N GLU A 45 -10.49 -2.92 -10.02
CA GLU A 45 -11.52 -1.95 -10.37
C GLU A 45 -12.88 -2.65 -10.40
N PRO A 46 -13.94 -2.03 -9.86
CA PRO A 46 -15.27 -2.60 -9.94
C PRO A 46 -15.69 -2.74 -11.41
N ASP A 47 -16.37 -3.85 -11.73
CA ASP A 47 -16.93 -4.04 -13.07
C ASP A 47 -17.83 -2.85 -13.43
N ASN A 48 -17.63 -2.30 -14.63
CA ASN A 48 -18.42 -1.18 -15.12
C ASN A 48 -19.90 -1.61 -15.25
N PRO A 49 -20.85 -1.00 -14.53
CA PRO A 49 -22.24 -1.43 -14.54
C PRO A 49 -22.98 -1.13 -15.85
N TYR A 50 -22.32 -0.45 -16.81
CA TYR A 50 -22.90 -0.03 -18.09
C TYR A 50 -22.55 -0.92 -19.29
N TYR A 51 -22.17 -2.19 -19.06
CA TYR A 51 -22.10 -3.16 -20.16
C TYR A 51 -23.52 -3.38 -20.72
N TYR A 52 -23.73 -3.00 -21.99
CA TYR A 52 -24.98 -3.18 -22.75
C TYR A 52 -25.00 -4.50 -23.52
#